data_AF-A0A7V8B3H5-F1
#
_entry.id   AF-A0A7V8B3H5-F1
#
_cell.length_a   1.000
_cell.length_b   1.000
_cell.length_c   1.000
_cell.angle_alpha   90.00
_cell.angle_beta   90.00
_cell.angle_gamma   90.00
#
_symmetry.space_group_name_H-M   'P 1'
#
loop_
_entity.id
_entity.type
_entity.pdbx_description
1 polymer ?
#
loop_
_entity_poly.entity_id
_entity_poly.type
_entity_poly.pdbx_seq_one_letter_code
_entity_poly.pdbx_strand_id
1 'polypeptide(L)'
;MNTPVRFILAIIVAVIVGCGFMFYDKSRGAEWVVSPQQIEQAKADGKSGVESRPGTVTVLPIRSETADALPFKWAMYGLVAGLFVLVATRKRKKA
;
A
#
# COMPACT_ATOMS: atom_id res chain seq x y z
N MET A 1 31.62 -0.21 -0.98
CA MET A 1 30.81 -1.43 -1.06
C MET A 1 31.01 -2.08 -2.42
N ASN A 2 31.01 -3.41 -2.48
CA ASN A 2 31.13 -4.16 -3.73
C ASN A 2 29.83 -4.06 -4.54
N THR A 3 29.94 -4.02 -5.87
CA THR A 3 28.81 -3.90 -6.79
C THR A 3 27.69 -4.92 -6.54
N PRO A 4 27.95 -6.24 -6.39
CA PRO A 4 26.90 -7.22 -6.13
C PRO A 4 26.19 -6.99 -4.79
N VAL A 5 26.93 -6.67 -3.73
CA VAL A 5 26.36 -6.37 -2.39
C VAL A 5 25.42 -5.15 -2.48
N ARG A 6 25.75 -4.17 -3.33
CA ARG A 6 24.90 -2.99 -3.57
C ARG A 6 23.55 -3.33 -4.16
N PHE A 7 23.54 -4.21 -5.16
CA PHE A 7 22.30 -4.63 -5.80
C PHE A 7 21.43 -5.45 -4.86
N ILE A 8 22.03 -6.36 -4.10
CA ILE A 8 21.31 -7.15 -3.08
C ILE A 8 20.66 -6.22 -2.06
N LEU A 9 21.41 -5.23 -1.54
CA LEU A 9 20.91 -4.30 -0.54
C LEU A 9 19.78 -3.41 -1.10
N ALA A 10 19.91 -2.96 -2.35
CA ALA A 10 18.87 -2.18 -3.03
C ALA A 10 17.58 -3.00 -3.23
N ILE A 11 17.68 -4.28 -3.60
CA ILE A 11 16.52 -5.16 -3.75
C ILE A 11 15.84 -5.38 -2.41
N ILE A 12 16.60 -5.68 -1.35
CA ILE A 12 16.05 -5.87 0.00
C ILE A 12 15.31 -4.63 0.46
N VAL A 13 15.90 -3.45 0.32
CA VAL A 13 15.25 -2.19 0.71
C VAL A 13 14.00 -1.92 -0.12
N ALA A 14 14.04 -2.17 -1.44
CA ALA A 14 12.88 -2.00 -2.30
C ALA A 14 11.69 -2.87 -1.86
N VAL A 15 11.95 -4.15 -1.52
CA VAL A 15 10.93 -5.08 -1.03
C VAL A 15 10.39 -4.64 0.34
N ILE A 16 11.26 -4.28 1.28
CA ILE A 16 10.82 -3.83 2.62
C ILE A 16 9.95 -2.58 2.53
N VAL A 17 10.35 -1.59 1.74
CA VAL A 17 9.58 -0.35 1.59
C VAL A 17 8.25 -0.60 0.88
N GLY A 18 8.24 -1.36 -0.22
CA GLY A 18 7.02 -1.72 -0.93
C GLY A 18 6.03 -2.48 -0.03
N CYS A 19 6.49 -3.50 0.69
CA CYS A 19 5.67 -4.27 1.63
C CYS A 19 5.22 -3.43 2.83
N GLY A 20 6.04 -2.50 3.32
CA GLY A 20 5.69 -1.59 4.41
C GLY A 20 4.52 -0.66 4.03
N PHE A 21 4.57 -0.06 2.84
CA PHE A 21 3.46 0.75 2.32
C PHE A 21 2.21 -0.09 2.05
N MET A 22 2.37 -1.32 1.55
CA MET A 22 1.26 -2.26 1.39
C MET A 22 0.56 -2.54 2.73
N PHE A 23 1.33 -2.86 3.77
CA PHE A 23 0.78 -3.12 5.10
C PHE A 23 0.08 -1.88 5.67
N TYR A 24 0.71 -0.72 5.53
CA TYR A 24 0.13 0.55 5.97
C TYR A 24 -1.20 0.86 5.28
N ASP A 25 -1.28 0.76 3.95
CA ASP A 25 -2.50 1.02 3.20
C ASP A 25 -3.61 0.00 3.51
N LYS A 26 -3.24 -1.29 3.66
CA LYS A 26 -4.19 -2.34 4.07
C LYS A 26 -4.75 -2.09 5.46
N SER A 27 -3.91 -1.71 6.42
CA SER A 27 -4.36 -1.38 7.79
C SER A 27 -5.30 -0.18 7.85
N ARG A 28 -5.25 0.73 6.87
CA ARG A 28 -6.14 1.88 6.75
C ARG A 28 -7.40 1.61 5.93
N GLY A 29 -7.55 0.41 5.38
CA GLY A 29 -8.70 0.07 4.54
C GLY A 29 -8.73 0.81 3.21
N ALA A 30 -7.58 1.26 2.68
CA ALA A 30 -7.50 2.00 1.42
C ALA A 30 -8.01 1.22 0.18
N GLU A 31 -8.16 -0.09 0.33
CA GLU A 31 -8.75 -1.00 -0.66
C GLU A 31 -10.29 -0.92 -0.73
N TRP A 32 -10.94 -0.29 0.26
CA TRP A 32 -12.38 -0.38 0.48
C TRP A 32 -13.03 1.00 0.64
N VAL A 33 -14.11 1.23 -0.11
CA VAL A 33 -15.01 2.37 0.12
C VAL A 33 -15.98 2.07 1.26
N VAL A 34 -16.42 0.81 1.35
CA VAL A 34 -17.12 0.26 2.52
C VAL A 34 -16.48 -1.08 2.83
N SER A 35 -15.86 -1.19 4.00
CA SER A 35 -15.15 -2.41 4.38
C SER A 35 -16.11 -3.50 4.90
N PRO A 36 -15.75 -4.78 4.78
CA PRO A 36 -16.53 -5.87 5.39
C PRO A 36 -16.74 -5.69 6.89
N GLN A 37 -15.73 -5.18 7.60
CA GLN A 37 -15.79 -4.92 9.04
C GLN A 37 -16.81 -3.82 9.38
N GLN A 38 -16.92 -2.77 8.56
CA GLN A 38 -17.93 -1.73 8.75
C GLN A 38 -19.34 -2.27 8.55
N ILE A 39 -19.55 -3.21 7.62
CA ILE A 39 -20.84 -3.88 7.42
C ILE A 39 -21.16 -4.82 8.57
N GLU A 40 -20.19 -5.59 9.05
CA GLU A 40 -20.35 -6.45 10.23
C GLU A 40 -20.70 -5.63 11.47
N GLN A 41 -20.02 -4.50 11.67
CA GLN A 41 -20.28 -3.60 12.79
C GLN A 41 -21.64 -2.91 12.67
N ALA A 42 -22.04 -2.49 11.46
CA ALA A 42 -23.38 -1.97 11.22
C ALA A 42 -24.47 -3.02 11.50
N LYS A 43 -24.25 -4.28 11.12
CA LYS A 43 -25.15 -5.39 11.46
C LYS A 43 -25.19 -5.67 12.96
N ALA A 44 -24.04 -5.60 13.64
CA ALA A 44 -23.95 -5.74 15.10
C ALA A 44 -24.72 -4.62 15.82
N ASP A 45 -24.71 -3.40 15.28
CA ASP A 45 -25.48 -2.25 15.77
C ASP A 45 -26.98 -2.29 15.37
N GLY A 46 -27.44 -3.39 14.77
CA GLY A 46 -28.84 -3.58 14.36
C GLY A 46 -29.24 -2.85 13.07
N LYS A 47 -28.28 -2.30 12.32
CA LYS A 47 -28.51 -1.66 11.01
C LYS A 47 -28.41 -2.68 9.89
N SER A 48 -29.17 -2.49 8.82
CA SER A 48 -29.14 -3.39 7.65
C SER A 48 -27.84 -3.30 6.83
N GLY A 49 -27.07 -2.22 6.99
CA GLY A 49 -25.79 -1.98 6.32
C GLY A 49 -25.21 -0.61 6.64
N VAL A 50 -24.20 -0.18 5.87
CA VAL A 50 -23.54 1.13 6.03
C VAL A 50 -24.14 2.13 5.05
N GLU A 51 -24.57 3.30 5.54
CA GLU A 51 -25.03 4.37 4.66
C GLU A 51 -23.83 4.99 3.94
N SER A 52 -23.72 4.75 2.64
CA SER A 52 -22.58 5.20 1.83
C SER A 52 -22.88 6.51 1.06
N ARG A 53 -24.17 6.81 0.86
CA ARG A 53 -24.71 8.08 0.35
C ARG A 53 -26.07 8.34 1.03
N PRO A 54 -26.54 9.59 1.12
CA PRO A 54 -27.85 9.89 1.69
C PRO A 54 -28.94 9.01 1.06
N GLY A 55 -29.58 8.16 1.87
CA GLY A 55 -30.63 7.24 1.43
C GLY A 55 -30.16 5.96 0.70
N THR A 56 -28.85 5.70 0.61
CA THR A 56 -28.31 4.46 0.00
C THR A 56 -27.59 3.62 1.05
N VAL A 57 -28.17 2.47 1.38
CA VAL A 57 -27.58 1.50 2.32
C VAL A 57 -26.78 0.45 1.56
N THR A 58 -25.49 0.40 1.83
CA THR A 58 -24.56 -0.58 1.29
C THR A 58 -24.53 -1.82 2.18
N VAL A 59 -25.01 -2.94 1.64
CA VAL A 59 -25.11 -4.23 2.34
C VAL A 59 -23.94 -5.18 1.98
N LEU A 60 -23.20 -4.86 0.91
CA LEU A 60 -22.06 -5.63 0.40
C LEU A 60 -20.79 -4.78 0.37
N PRO A 61 -19.59 -5.36 0.59
CA PRO A 61 -18.34 -4.62 0.54
C PRO A 61 -18.11 -4.00 -0.84
N ILE A 62 -17.76 -2.71 -0.88
CA ILE A 62 -17.43 -2.01 -2.13
C ILE A 62 -15.92 -1.78 -2.16
N ARG A 63 -15.24 -2.38 -3.14
CA ARG A 63 -13.84 -2.06 -3.42
C ARG A 63 -13.71 -0.64 -3.93
N SER A 64 -12.67 0.06 -3.49
CA SER A 64 -12.32 1.37 -4.05
C SER A 64 -11.83 1.23 -5.48
N GLU A 65 -12.21 2.16 -6.36
CA GLU A 65 -11.63 2.28 -7.71
C GLU A 65 -10.11 2.49 -7.66
N THR A 66 -9.61 3.08 -6.57
CA THR A 66 -8.18 3.23 -6.33
C THR A 66 -7.50 1.95 -5.88
N ALA A 67 -8.25 0.89 -5.53
CA ALA A 67 -7.68 -0.37 -5.06
C ALA A 67 -6.81 -1.05 -6.12
N ASP A 68 -7.14 -0.88 -7.40
CA ASP A 68 -6.37 -1.44 -8.51
C ASP A 68 -5.08 -0.66 -8.80
N ALA A 69 -4.99 0.61 -8.35
CA ALA A 69 -3.80 1.43 -8.45
C ALA A 69 -2.81 1.20 -7.28
N LEU A 70 -3.27 0.60 -6.17
CA LEU A 70 -2.46 0.37 -4.98
C LEU A 70 -1.21 -0.50 -5.25
N PRO A 71 -1.29 -1.62 -6.00
CA PRO A 71 -0.11 -2.41 -6.33
C PRO A 71 0.97 -1.60 -7.07
N PHE A 72 0.56 -0.74 -8.01
CA PHE A 72 1.47 0.14 -8.73
C PHE A 72 2.09 1.20 -7.81
N LYS A 73 1.30 1.76 -6.89
CA LYS A 73 1.78 2.71 -5.89
C LYS A 73 2.87 2.08 -5.00
N TRP A 74 2.64 0.87 -4.49
CA TRP A 74 3.61 0.16 -3.65
C TRP A 74 4.88 -0.20 -4.42
N ALA A 75 4.73 -0.68 -5.65
CA ALA A 75 5.86 -0.99 -6.52
C ALA A 75 6.71 0.26 -6.82
N MET A 76 6.08 1.41 -7.07
CA MET A 76 6.78 2.68 -7.29
C MET A 76 7.57 3.14 -6.06
N TYR A 77 6.99 3.07 -4.86
CA TYR A 77 7.70 3.41 -3.64
C TYR A 77 8.90 2.49 -3.39
N GLY A 78 8.73 1.18 -3.60
CA GLY A 78 9.84 0.22 -3.53
C GLY A 78 10.95 0.53 -4.54
N LEU A 79 10.58 0.81 -5.79
CA LEU A 79 11.53 1.11 -6.87
C LEU A 79 12.33 2.39 -6.58
N VAL A 80 11.66 3.46 -6.15
CA VAL A 80 12.31 4.73 -5.80
C VAL A 80 13.28 4.54 -4.63
N ALA A 81 12.89 3.78 -3.60
CA ALA A 81 13.76 3.47 -2.46
C ALA A 81 14.98 2.63 -2.89
N GLY A 82 14.78 1.62 -3.74
CA GLY A 82 15.88 0.82 -4.30
C GLY A 82 16.85 1.66 -5.12
N LEU A 83 16.35 2.54 -5.99
CA LEU A 83 17.16 3.50 -6.76
C LEU A 83 17.95 4.43 -5.84
N PHE A 84 17.32 4.94 -4.78
CA PHE A 84 17.98 5.80 -3.81
C PHE A 84 19.17 5.09 -3.16
N VAL A 85 19.01 3.82 -2.76
CA VAL A 85 20.12 3.01 -2.22
C VAL A 85 21.24 2.87 -3.25
N LEU A 86 20.94 2.58 -4.51
CA LEU A 86 21.94 2.45 -5.57
C LEU A 86 22.71 3.76 -5.80
N VAL A 87 22.02 4.90 -5.76
CA VAL A 87 22.63 6.23 -5.95
C VAL A 87 23.44 6.64 -4.72
N ALA A 88 22.92 6.46 -3.51
CA ALA A 88 23.57 6.85 -2.26
C ALA A 88 24.84 6.03 -2.00
N THR A 89 24.85 4.76 -2.37
CA THR A 89 25.98 3.84 -2.14
C THR A 89 26.95 3.74 -3.33
N ARG A 90 26.71 4.51 -4.41
CA ARG A 90 27.66 4.68 -5.52
C ARG A 90 28.95 5.30 -5.01
N LYS A 91 30.10 4.69 -5.32
CA LYS A 91 31.39 5.39 -5.20
C LYS A 91 31.39 6.56 -6.19
N ARG A 92 31.39 7.79 -5.69
CA ARG A 92 31.75 8.96 -6.51
C ARG A 92 33.25 8.88 -6.76
N LYS A 93 33.70 8.93 -8.02
CA LYS A 93 35.09 9.30 -8.28
C LYS A 93 35.23 10.72 -7.73
N LYS A 94 36.13 10.95 -6.77
CA LYS A 94 36.58 12.31 -6.45
C LYS A 94 37.13 12.86 -7.77
N ALA A 95 36.55 13.97 -8.23
CA ALA A 95 37.16 14.80 -9.25
C ALA A 95 38.42 15.43 -8.67
#